data_AF-A0A7S0RH54-F1
#
_entry.id   AF-A0A7S0RH54-F1
#
_cell.length_a   1.000
_cell.length_b   1.000
_cell.length_c   1.000
_cell.angle_alpha   90.00
_cell.angle_beta   90.00
_cell.angle_gamma   90.00
#
_symmetry.space_group_name_H-M   'P 1'
#
loop_
_entity.id
_entity.type
_entity.pdbx_description
1 polymer ?
#
loop_
_entity_poly.entity_id
_entity_poly.type
_entity_poly.pdbx_seq_one_letter_code
_entity_poly.pdbx_strand_id
1 'polypeptide(L)'
;AVGAGEAGARIGRVTSAVTSPTGEHLALAYLKCKSKGQQVDLQGVKVRVGAGGVAGEVAPIPYASRTFAHQLPAAVAGPGAEARIKAAEEERAAKEAAAQAEAEAKAAKLKAMQERLAAWQAQQAAFTATQKPPQQ
;
A
#
# COMPACT_ATOMS: atom_id res chain seq x y z
N ALA A 1 -3.45 -25.20 13.24
CA ALA A 1 -4.56 -24.24 13.47
C ALA A 1 -4.24 -23.43 14.71
N VAL A 2 -4.65 -22.16 14.81
CA VAL A 2 -4.35 -21.30 15.97
C VAL A 2 -5.64 -21.01 16.74
N GLY A 3 -5.65 -21.13 18.08
CA GLY A 3 -6.81 -20.85 18.94
C GLY A 3 -6.42 -20.18 20.26
N ALA A 4 -7.13 -19.15 20.71
CA ALA A 4 -6.93 -18.53 22.03
C ALA A 4 -8.03 -19.02 22.99
N GLY A 5 -7.70 -19.32 24.25
CA GLY A 5 -8.72 -19.71 25.26
C GLY A 5 -9.62 -18.52 25.62
N GLU A 6 -10.85 -18.65 26.09
CA GLU A 6 -11.69 -19.80 26.45
C GLU A 6 -12.45 -20.40 25.24
N ALA A 7 -12.81 -21.68 25.29
CA ALA A 7 -13.62 -22.36 24.27
C ALA A 7 -13.03 -22.42 22.84
N GLY A 8 -11.74 -22.73 22.70
CA GLY A 8 -11.18 -23.43 21.51
C GLY A 8 -11.48 -22.83 20.13
N ALA A 9 -11.84 -21.55 20.05
CA ALA A 9 -12.29 -20.95 18.81
C ALA A 9 -11.10 -20.79 17.87
N ARG A 10 -11.20 -21.37 16.66
CA ARG A 10 -10.17 -21.25 15.65
C ARG A 10 -10.13 -19.81 15.13
N ILE A 11 -9.09 -19.08 15.54
CA ILE A 11 -8.87 -17.68 15.15
C ILE A 11 -8.07 -17.55 13.86
N GLY A 12 -7.40 -18.62 13.41
CA GLY A 12 -6.49 -18.49 12.27
C GLY A 12 -5.86 -19.76 11.74
N ARG A 13 -4.89 -19.57 10.83
CA ARG A 13 -4.09 -20.62 10.19
C ARG A 13 -2.62 -20.20 10.11
N VAL A 14 -1.74 -21.10 10.53
CA VAL A 14 -0.28 -21.00 10.34
C VAL A 14 0.05 -21.23 8.87
N THR A 15 0.87 -20.36 8.29
CA THR A 15 1.30 -20.40 6.88
C THR A 15 2.73 -20.90 6.75
N SER A 16 3.61 -20.52 7.67
CA SER A 16 4.98 -21.02 7.74
C SER A 16 5.43 -21.17 9.18
N ALA A 17 6.36 -22.09 9.41
CA ALA A 17 7.01 -22.31 10.69
C ALA A 17 8.48 -22.64 10.48
N VAL A 18 9.33 -22.16 11.38
CA VAL A 18 10.77 -22.41 11.38
C VAL A 18 11.22 -22.65 12.82
N THR A 19 12.22 -23.51 12.98
CA THR A 19 12.93 -23.65 14.26
C THR A 19 14.27 -22.95 14.11
N SER A 20 14.57 -22.02 15.02
CA SER A 20 15.84 -21.33 15.03
C SER A 20 16.98 -22.29 15.42
N PRO A 21 18.25 -21.95 15.12
CA PRO A 21 19.40 -22.70 15.61
C PRO A 21 19.50 -22.72 17.14
N THR A 22 18.88 -21.75 17.83
CA THR A 22 18.79 -21.69 19.29
C THR A 22 17.68 -22.57 19.87
N GLY A 23 16.90 -23.25 19.02
CA GLY A 23 15.82 -24.15 19.43
C GLY A 23 14.46 -23.46 19.63
N GLU A 24 14.32 -22.18 19.27
CA GLU A 24 13.05 -21.46 19.35
C GLU A 24 12.15 -21.76 18.15
N HIS A 25 10.86 -21.96 18.38
CA HIS A 25 9.89 -22.21 17.32
C HIS A 25 9.15 -20.93 16.93
N LEU A 26 9.32 -20.51 15.68
CA LEU A 26 8.71 -19.31 15.13
C LEU A 26 7.71 -19.68 14.06
N ALA A 27 6.58 -18.99 14.01
CA ALA A 27 5.55 -19.24 13.02
C ALA A 27 4.90 -17.95 12.53
N LEU A 28 4.57 -17.90 11.25
CA LEU A 28 3.71 -16.88 10.67
C LEU A 28 2.31 -17.45 10.50
N ALA A 29 1.30 -16.63 10.81
CA ALA A 29 -0.08 -17.04 10.74
C ALA A 29 -0.98 -15.89 10.29
N TYR A 30 -2.04 -16.24 9.56
CA TYR A 30 -3.19 -15.35 9.38
C TYR A 30 -4.16 -15.53 10.54
N LEU A 31 -4.44 -14.41 11.21
CA LEU A 31 -5.32 -14.32 12.36
C LEU A 31 -6.52 -13.43 12.02
N LYS A 32 -7.70 -13.76 12.53
CA LYS A 32 -8.87 -12.89 12.45
C LYS A 32 -8.64 -11.63 13.30
N CYS A 33 -8.59 -10.48 12.65
CA CYS A 33 -8.46 -9.17 13.31
C CYS A 33 -9.79 -8.58 13.79
N LYS A 34 -10.92 -9.21 13.45
CA LYS A 34 -12.26 -8.78 13.85
C LYS A 34 -13.03 -9.93 14.49
N SER A 35 -13.60 -9.68 15.66
CA SER A 35 -14.52 -10.59 16.34
C SER A 35 -15.73 -9.79 16.79
N LYS A 36 -16.95 -10.29 16.49
CA LYS A 36 -18.22 -9.63 16.84
C LYS A 36 -18.30 -8.14 16.45
N GLY A 37 -17.70 -7.77 15.33
CA GLY A 37 -17.72 -6.39 14.81
C GLY A 37 -16.68 -5.44 15.42
N GLN A 38 -15.90 -5.88 16.41
CA GLN A 38 -14.82 -5.08 17.02
C GLN A 38 -13.45 -5.54 16.53
N GLN A 39 -12.52 -4.59 16.37
CA GLN A 39 -11.12 -4.89 16.10
C GLN A 39 -10.49 -5.51 17.35
N VAL A 40 -9.87 -6.67 17.17
CA VAL A 40 -9.17 -7.38 18.23
C VAL A 40 -7.72 -6.94 18.21
N ASP A 41 -7.22 -6.43 19.33
CA ASP A 41 -5.78 -6.28 19.51
C ASP A 41 -5.16 -7.67 19.67
N LEU A 42 -4.27 -8.01 18.76
CA LEU A 42 -3.65 -9.33 18.68
C LEU A 42 -2.24 -9.34 19.29
N GLN A 43 -1.69 -8.18 19.66
CA GLN A 43 -0.34 -8.10 20.21
C GLN A 43 -0.29 -8.68 21.62
N GLY A 44 0.66 -9.58 21.87
CA GLY A 44 0.83 -10.25 23.17
C GLY A 44 -0.26 -11.28 23.50
N VAL A 45 -1.17 -11.57 22.56
CA VAL A 45 -2.22 -12.56 22.78
C VAL A 45 -1.61 -13.95 22.81
N LYS A 46 -1.89 -14.68 23.90
CA LYS A 46 -1.52 -16.09 24.04
C LYS A 46 -2.43 -16.94 23.16
N VAL A 47 -1.80 -17.69 22.27
CA VAL A 47 -2.47 -18.56 21.32
C VAL A 47 -1.95 -19.99 21.44
N ARG A 48 -2.79 -20.94 21.08
CA ARG A 48 -2.48 -22.37 21.03
C ARG A 48 -2.39 -22.78 19.58
N VAL A 49 -1.25 -23.35 19.20
CA VAL A 49 -0.97 -23.82 17.85
C VAL A 49 -1.11 -25.34 17.79
N GLY A 50 -2.02 -25.80 16.94
CA GLY A 50 -2.34 -27.22 16.73
C GLY A 50 -3.30 -27.79 17.76
N ALA A 51 -3.80 -29.00 17.48
CA ALA A 51 -4.66 -29.74 18.41
C ALA A 51 -3.87 -30.23 19.65
N GLY A 52 -2.54 -30.35 19.54
CA GLY A 52 -1.63 -30.82 20.59
C GLY A 52 -1.15 -29.76 21.60
N GLY A 53 -1.66 -28.52 21.54
CA GLY A 53 -1.56 -27.64 22.71
C GLY A 53 -0.36 -26.71 22.83
N VAL A 54 0.51 -26.57 21.81
CA VAL A 54 1.69 -25.70 21.92
C VAL A 54 1.26 -24.25 22.13
N ALA A 55 1.53 -23.71 23.31
CA ALA A 55 1.26 -22.32 23.63
C ALA A 55 2.34 -21.43 22.99
N GLY A 56 1.91 -20.37 22.33
CA GLY A 56 2.77 -19.34 21.76
C GLY A 56 2.15 -17.97 21.99
N GLU A 57 2.94 -16.95 21.70
CA GLU A 57 2.53 -15.55 21.82
C GLU A 57 2.58 -14.89 20.45
N VAL A 58 1.59 -14.04 20.16
CA VAL A 58 1.57 -13.26 18.93
C VAL A 58 2.41 -12.01 19.13
N ALA A 59 3.53 -11.94 18.41
CA ALA A 59 4.42 -10.78 18.38
C ALA A 59 4.30 -10.02 17.04
N PRO A 60 4.46 -8.69 17.03
CA PRO A 60 4.45 -7.90 15.81
C PRO A 60 5.68 -8.21 14.95
N ILE A 61 5.53 -8.07 13.64
CA ILE A 61 6.65 -8.13 12.69
C ILE A 61 7.34 -6.77 12.71
N PRO A 62 8.68 -6.70 12.76
CA PRO A 62 9.64 -7.81 12.72
C PRO A 62 9.82 -8.52 14.07
N TYR A 63 9.66 -9.85 14.06
CA TYR A 63 9.88 -10.70 15.25
C TYR A 63 11.35 -10.74 15.71
N ALA A 64 12.26 -10.73 14.73
CA ALA A 64 13.67 -10.54 14.95
C ALA A 64 14.09 -9.33 14.13
N SER A 65 14.49 -8.25 14.80
CA SER A 65 15.31 -7.25 14.13
C SER A 65 16.57 -7.97 13.69
N ARG A 66 16.75 -8.16 12.38
CA ARG A 66 18.10 -8.25 11.86
C ARG A 66 18.72 -6.91 12.23
N THR A 67 19.57 -6.89 13.25
CA THR A 67 20.55 -5.83 13.39
C THR A 67 21.43 -5.96 12.17
N PHE A 68 21.04 -5.32 11.07
CA PHE A 68 22.03 -4.88 10.11
C PHE A 68 22.94 -3.99 10.94
N ALA A 69 24.19 -4.41 11.14
CA ALA A 69 25.16 -3.55 11.79
C ALA A 69 25.02 -2.18 11.12
N HIS A 70 24.54 -1.19 11.87
CA HIS A 70 24.37 0.17 11.33
C HIS A 70 25.73 0.79 10.97
N GLN A 71 26.80 0.03 11.23
CA GLN A 71 28.14 0.15 10.69
C GLN A 71 28.55 -1.18 10.04
N LEU A 72 28.07 -1.45 8.84
CA LEU A 72 28.99 -1.98 7.85
C LEU A 72 30.05 -0.88 7.66
N PRO A 73 31.36 -1.15 7.80
CA PRO A 73 32.34 -0.17 7.38
C PRO A 73 32.01 0.22 5.94
N ALA A 74 31.98 1.52 5.66
CA ALA A 74 31.69 2.11 4.34
C ALA A 74 32.61 1.61 3.21
N ALA A 75 33.53 0.68 3.51
CA ALA A 75 34.57 0.16 2.64
C ALA A 75 34.16 -1.03 1.75
N VAL A 76 32.88 -1.41 1.67
CA VAL A 76 32.41 -2.37 0.65
C VAL A 76 31.40 -1.75 -0.33
N ALA A 77 31.42 -0.42 -0.45
CA ALA A 77 30.95 0.24 -1.65
C ALA A 77 31.94 -0.09 -2.76
N GLY A 78 31.64 -1.10 -3.59
CA GLY A 78 32.37 -1.30 -4.83
C GLY A 78 32.36 -0.01 -5.66
N PRO A 79 33.44 0.30 -6.40
CA PRO A 79 33.52 1.52 -7.22
C PRO A 79 32.33 1.56 -8.18
N GLY A 80 31.37 2.45 -7.92
CA GLY A 80 30.11 2.54 -8.67
C GLY A 80 28.84 2.64 -7.82
N ALA A 81 28.91 2.49 -6.49
CA ALA A 81 27.75 2.70 -5.62
C ALA A 81 27.31 4.18 -5.58
N GLU A 82 28.25 5.13 -5.49
CA GLU A 82 27.89 6.56 -5.49
C GLU A 82 27.34 7.02 -6.86
N ALA A 83 27.84 6.45 -7.96
CA ALA A 83 27.34 6.75 -9.30
C ALA A 83 25.89 6.28 -9.50
N ARG A 84 25.51 5.13 -8.92
CA ARG A 84 24.12 4.62 -8.98
C ARG A 84 23.15 5.43 -8.13
N ILE A 85 23.60 5.94 -6.99
CA ILE A 85 22.77 6.80 -6.12
C ILE A 85 22.49 8.12 -6.84
N LYS A 86 23.52 8.76 -7.41
CA LYS A 86 23.35 10.00 -8.20
C LYS A 86 22.46 9.81 -9.43
N ALA A 87 22.63 8.71 -10.17
CA ALA A 87 21.77 8.41 -11.32
C ALA A 87 20.29 8.22 -10.93
N ALA A 88 20.02 7.62 -9.77
CA ALA A 88 18.66 7.42 -9.27
C ALA A 88 18.00 8.74 -8.80
N GLU A 89 18.77 9.68 -8.25
CA GLU A 89 18.28 11.01 -7.88
C GLU A 89 17.98 11.86 -9.12
N GLU A 90 18.85 11.81 -10.14
CA GLU A 90 18.63 12.51 -11.42
C GLU A 90 17.40 11.97 -12.16
N GLU A 91 17.15 10.66 -12.15
CA GLU A 91 15.96 10.06 -12.78
C GLU A 91 14.66 10.48 -12.06
N ARG A 92 14.69 10.61 -10.73
CA ARG A 92 13.53 11.11 -9.96
C ARG A 92 13.25 12.58 -10.26
N ALA A 93 14.27 13.41 -10.28
CA ALA A 93 14.13 14.83 -10.65
C ALA A 93 13.63 15.00 -12.09
N ALA A 94 14.10 14.18 -13.04
CA ALA A 94 13.62 14.20 -14.42
C ALA A 94 12.15 13.75 -14.55
N LYS A 95 11.72 12.74 -13.79
CA LYS A 95 10.32 12.29 -13.75
C LYS A 95 9.38 13.31 -13.13
N GLU A 96 9.80 13.98 -12.07
CA GLU A 96 9.01 15.05 -11.44
C GLU A 96 8.85 16.26 -12.36
N ALA A 97 9.92 16.68 -13.05
CA ALA A 97 9.86 17.73 -14.06
C ALA A 97 8.95 17.37 -15.24
N ALA A 98 9.03 16.12 -15.74
CA ALA A 98 8.14 15.64 -16.81
C ALA A 98 6.67 15.58 -16.36
N ALA A 99 6.40 15.15 -15.12
CA ALA A 99 5.05 15.10 -14.57
C ALA A 99 4.43 16.49 -14.40
N GLN A 100 5.22 17.49 -14.01
CA GLN A 100 4.78 18.89 -13.93
C GLN A 100 4.46 19.46 -15.32
N ALA A 101 5.31 19.22 -16.31
CA ALA A 101 5.07 19.66 -17.69
C ALA A 101 3.81 19.01 -18.29
N GLU A 102 3.56 17.72 -18.01
CA GLU A 102 2.32 17.06 -18.44
C GLU A 102 1.08 17.61 -17.74
N ALA A 103 1.17 17.96 -16.46
CA ALA A 103 0.05 18.53 -15.71
C ALA A 103 -0.35 19.91 -16.27
N GLU A 104 0.63 20.75 -16.59
CA GLU A 104 0.39 22.07 -17.21
C GLU A 104 -0.20 21.94 -18.62
N ALA A 105 0.32 21.01 -19.43
CA ALA A 105 -0.24 20.75 -20.76
C ALA A 105 -1.68 20.24 -20.71
N LYS A 106 -2.00 19.36 -19.75
CA LYS A 106 -3.36 18.87 -19.52
C LYS A 106 -4.29 20.00 -19.06
N ALA A 107 -3.83 20.88 -18.17
CA ALA A 107 -4.61 22.03 -17.71
C ALA A 107 -4.92 23.03 -18.84
N ALA A 108 -3.95 23.33 -19.71
CA ALA A 108 -4.15 24.19 -20.87
C ALA A 108 -5.16 23.59 -21.87
N LYS A 109 -5.03 22.28 -22.15
CA LYS A 109 -5.95 21.57 -23.05
C LYS A 109 -7.38 21.53 -22.51
N LEU A 110 -7.54 21.39 -21.19
CA LEU A 110 -8.86 21.34 -20.55
C LEU A 110 -9.56 22.71 -20.61
N LYS A 111 -8.82 23.82 -20.42
CA LYS A 111 -9.36 25.18 -20.60
C LYS A 111 -9.80 25.42 -22.05
N ALA A 112 -8.96 25.09 -23.03
CA ALA A 112 -9.31 25.24 -24.44
C ALA A 112 -10.54 24.41 -24.84
N MET A 113 -10.71 23.22 -24.26
CA MET A 113 -11.88 22.38 -24.49
C MET A 113 -13.15 22.97 -23.87
N GLN A 114 -13.06 23.57 -22.67
CA GLN A 114 -14.20 24.24 -22.03
C GLN A 114 -14.70 25.44 -22.84
N GLU A 115 -13.80 26.28 -23.35
CA GLU A 115 -14.18 27.43 -24.20
C GLU A 115 -14.86 26.97 -25.50
N ARG A 116 -14.33 25.89 -26.12
CA ARG A 116 -14.93 25.31 -27.32
C ARG A 116 -16.32 24.74 -27.05
N LEU A 117 -16.53 24.13 -25.88
CA LEU A 117 -17.82 23.58 -25.48
C LEU A 117 -18.86 24.67 -25.22
N ALA A 118 -18.45 25.78 -24.58
CA ALA A 118 -19.30 26.95 -24.36
C ALA A 118 -19.72 27.61 -25.69
N ALA A 119 -18.79 27.78 -26.63
CA ALA A 119 -19.10 28.33 -27.94
C ALA A 119 -20.08 27.43 -28.74
N TRP A 120 -19.93 26.11 -28.63
CA TRP A 120 -20.84 25.16 -29.28
C TRP A 120 -22.24 25.17 -28.65
N GLN A 121 -22.35 25.25 -27.32
CA GLN A 121 -23.64 25.40 -26.64
C GLN A 121 -24.36 26.70 -27.03
N ALA A 122 -23.62 27.81 -27.17
CA ALA A 122 -24.19 29.07 -27.63
C ALA A 122 -24.72 28.98 -29.08
N GLN A 123 -24.00 28.28 -29.97
CA GLN A 123 -24.47 28.04 -31.34
C GLN A 123 -25.70 27.12 -31.36
N GLN A 124 -25.75 26.08 -30.53
CA GLN A 124 -26.93 25.22 -30.42
C GLN A 124 -28.16 26.00 -29.92
N ALA A 125 -28.00 26.80 -28.86
CA ALA A 125 -29.07 27.62 -28.33
C ALA A 125 -29.62 28.60 -29.40
N ALA A 126 -28.72 29.27 -30.13
CA ALA A 126 -29.09 30.14 -31.24
C ALA A 126 -29.83 29.37 -32.35
N PHE A 127 -29.34 28.19 -32.75
CA PHE A 127 -29.99 27.37 -33.77
C PHE A 127 -31.39 26.90 -33.34
N THR A 128 -31.56 26.45 -32.10
CA THR A 128 -32.87 26.04 -31.56
C THR A 128 -33.84 27.20 -31.39
N ALA A 129 -33.35 28.40 -31.09
CA ALA A 129 -34.21 29.59 -30.99
C ALA A 129 -34.77 30.00 -32.36
N THR A 130 -34.01 29.82 -33.45
CA THR A 130 -34.47 30.14 -34.82
C THR A 130 -35.43 29.09 -35.39
N GLN A 131 -35.43 27.86 -34.86
CA GLN A 131 -36.32 26.77 -35.32
C GLN A 131 -37.67 26.68 -34.58
N LYS A 132 -37.94 27.50 -33.56
CA LYS A 132 -39.26 27.50 -32.90
C LYS A 132 -40.22 28.39 -33.70
N PRO A 133 -41.17 27.83 -34.50
CA PRO A 133 -42.17 28.66 -35.15
C PRO A 133 -43.04 29.33 -34.09
N PRO A 134 -43.57 30.55 -34.36
CA PRO A 134 -44.55 31.17 -33.48
C PRO A 134 -45.77 30.24 -33.40
N GLN A 135 -46.02 29.71 -32.19
CA GLN A 135 -47.28 29.05 -31.86
C GLN A 135 -48.37 30.11 -32.02
N GLN A 136 -49.22 29.92 -33.03
CA GLN A 136 -50.48 30.66 -33.20
C GLN A 136 -51.52 30.14 -32.22
#